data_AF-A0A6N8W6M2-F1
#
_entry.id   AF-A0A6N8W6M2-F1
#
_cell.length_a   1.000
_cell.length_b   1.000
_cell.length_c   1.000
_cell.angle_alpha   90.00
_cell.angle_beta   90.00
_cell.angle_gamma   90.00
#
_symmetry.space_group_name_H-M   'P 1'
#
loop_
_entity.id
_entity.type
_entity.pdbx_description
1 polymer ?
#
loop_
_entity_poly.entity_id
_entity_poly.type
_entity_poly.pdbx_seq_one_letter_code
_entity_poly.pdbx_strand_id
1 'polypeptide(L)'
;MQPEIALAKREQMLQDGFCFVDDILTEAFLQELREESERLIAEHVPPPDVRYQGQHVNVRGEENDVIKRLLEWQPARQALEEMGFGDFESTGGIIILTKDPGEPALYWHQDWASWEDPISVTPWPQQIFVSYYLSDTSVENGCLKVIPGTHRKRISLHDEMVPAHEQGARYIEEDHPVMFGDHPDQVDVCVRARSFVLADARLLHSARRNLTDERRTLILAWHRRRDDVWDKPPAYWEGEIPEVLVNRAAKREYARSRIPGENLEFSGQSLITGHCPLNIEAMRFALFGAGRAGVIHARNIAAHPRAALGYIFDVDQAAAQRLAAARGGQVPRGPQEIWEADDVDAVLIASSTDTHVDLLRQAMRAGKPTYCEKPIDLDIEKVKMFVDGASASDPPVFIGFRRRFQPEFSSMQRQVREGAVGQLESIRIIARDFALAPLAFLQRSGGLLRDKMIHYFDLAPWLAAERPTELYATGSCLIDPVVGEMGDVDTAVAVLRFPSGALCTIENGRRAAYGFDDRVEVFGAEGMLQGGSAPSENLVRFTAAGITQNRFPDYYGEESFAYALDAFITALESGAAVSPSLQDGYQAQLIAEAAIESMRTNRTVKLQWT
;
A
#
# COMPACT_ATOMS: atom_id res chain seq x y z
N MET A 1 10.11 -24.46 -19.49
CA MET A 1 10.59 -23.45 -18.50
C MET A 1 11.94 -23.92 -17.96
N GLN A 2 12.85 -23.01 -17.55
CA GLN A 2 14.07 -23.46 -16.87
C GLN A 2 13.72 -24.07 -15.50
N PRO A 3 14.37 -25.16 -15.05
CA PRO A 3 14.01 -25.84 -13.80
C PRO A 3 13.99 -24.94 -12.57
N GLU A 4 14.92 -23.98 -12.48
CA GLU A 4 15.00 -23.02 -11.37
C GLU A 4 13.79 -22.08 -11.33
N ILE A 5 13.32 -21.62 -12.50
CA ILE A 5 12.13 -20.78 -12.62
C ILE A 5 10.88 -21.59 -12.26
N ALA A 6 10.81 -22.85 -12.69
CA ALA A 6 9.68 -23.73 -12.37
C ALA A 6 9.58 -24.02 -10.87
N LEU A 7 10.74 -24.24 -10.22
CA LEU A 7 10.82 -24.37 -8.78
C LEU A 7 10.33 -23.10 -8.07
N ALA A 8 10.84 -21.93 -8.47
CA ALA A 8 10.44 -20.65 -7.88
C ALA A 8 8.93 -20.38 -8.05
N LYS A 9 8.35 -20.68 -9.22
CA LYS A 9 6.90 -20.54 -9.47
C LYS A 9 6.07 -21.51 -8.66
N ARG A 10 6.56 -22.74 -8.43
CA ARG A 10 5.92 -23.68 -7.49
C ARG A 10 5.96 -23.13 -6.07
N GLU A 11 7.12 -22.69 -5.59
CA GLU A 11 7.27 -22.15 -4.23
C GLU A 11 6.36 -20.95 -4.02
N GLN A 12 6.31 -20.04 -4.99
CA GLN A 12 5.39 -18.90 -4.99
C GLN A 12 3.92 -19.37 -4.89
N MET A 13 3.51 -20.34 -5.71
CA MET A 13 2.15 -20.89 -5.66
C MET A 13 1.82 -21.51 -4.29
N LEU A 14 2.76 -22.23 -3.66
CA LEU A 14 2.55 -22.84 -2.34
C LEU A 14 2.51 -21.81 -1.21
N GLN A 15 3.30 -20.74 -1.33
CA GLN A 15 3.42 -19.71 -0.30
C GLN A 15 2.32 -18.65 -0.40
N ASP A 16 2.13 -18.08 -1.59
CA ASP A 16 1.26 -16.94 -1.84
C ASP A 16 -0.13 -17.37 -2.33
N GLY A 17 -0.25 -18.61 -2.82
CA GLY A 17 -1.49 -19.19 -3.33
C GLY A 17 -1.75 -18.87 -4.79
N PHE A 18 -0.85 -18.14 -5.45
CA PHE A 18 -0.90 -17.87 -6.89
C PHE A 18 0.50 -17.69 -7.48
N CYS A 19 0.59 -17.85 -8.80
CA CYS A 19 1.72 -17.42 -9.60
C CYS A 19 1.26 -17.17 -11.05
N PHE A 20 2.16 -16.70 -11.91
CA PHE A 20 1.85 -16.54 -13.34
C PHE A 20 3.07 -16.90 -14.19
N VAL A 21 2.80 -17.28 -15.44
CA VAL A 21 3.84 -17.54 -16.46
C VAL A 21 3.46 -16.77 -17.71
N ASP A 22 4.40 -15.96 -18.18
CA ASP A 22 4.26 -15.16 -19.38
C ASP A 22 4.42 -16.01 -20.65
N ASP A 23 3.91 -15.49 -21.76
CA ASP A 23 4.15 -16.05 -23.10
C ASP A 23 3.74 -17.52 -23.29
N ILE A 24 2.70 -17.97 -22.57
CA ILE A 24 2.15 -19.32 -22.70
C ILE A 24 1.35 -19.49 -24.00
N LEU A 25 0.62 -18.47 -24.43
CA LEU A 25 -0.10 -18.48 -25.69
C LEU A 25 0.79 -17.93 -26.82
N THR A 26 0.70 -18.54 -27.99
CA THR A 26 1.26 -17.92 -29.20
C THR A 26 0.37 -16.75 -29.63
N GLU A 27 0.94 -15.77 -30.33
CA GLU A 27 0.17 -14.64 -30.86
C GLU A 27 -1.01 -15.09 -31.74
N ALA A 28 -0.77 -16.10 -32.59
CA ALA A 28 -1.78 -16.67 -33.47
C ALA A 28 -2.93 -17.30 -32.67
N PHE A 29 -2.63 -18.04 -31.60
CA PHE A 29 -3.66 -18.69 -30.80
C PHE A 29 -4.39 -17.69 -29.89
N LEU A 30 -3.70 -16.66 -29.39
CA LEU A 30 -4.32 -15.54 -28.70
C LEU A 30 -5.37 -14.86 -29.59
N GLN A 31 -5.05 -14.59 -30.84
CA GLN A 31 -5.99 -13.95 -31.78
C GLN A 31 -7.21 -14.84 -32.05
N GLU A 32 -7.00 -16.14 -32.27
CA GLU A 32 -8.09 -17.11 -32.42
C GLU A 32 -9.00 -17.15 -31.17
N LEU A 33 -8.41 -17.14 -29.97
CA LEU A 33 -9.16 -17.10 -28.72
C LEU A 33 -9.95 -15.81 -28.53
N ARG A 34 -9.41 -14.66 -28.96
CA ARG A 34 -10.13 -13.37 -28.93
C ARG A 34 -11.36 -13.41 -29.84
N GLU A 35 -11.17 -13.84 -31.09
CA GLU A 35 -12.25 -13.92 -32.07
C GLU A 35 -13.36 -14.87 -31.60
N GLU A 36 -12.97 -16.04 -31.10
CA GLU A 36 -13.94 -17.02 -30.61
C GLU A 36 -14.62 -16.57 -29.32
N SER A 37 -13.91 -15.89 -28.43
CA SER A 37 -14.51 -15.31 -27.22
C SER A 37 -15.56 -14.26 -27.57
N GLU A 38 -15.27 -13.35 -28.49
CA GLU A 38 -16.24 -12.34 -28.92
C GLU A 38 -17.46 -12.96 -29.60
N ARG A 39 -17.28 -14.02 -30.40
CA ARG A 39 -18.40 -14.78 -31.00
C ARG A 39 -19.30 -15.39 -29.92
N LEU A 40 -18.71 -16.06 -28.93
CA LEU A 40 -19.43 -16.72 -27.84
C LEU A 40 -20.11 -15.72 -26.90
N ILE A 41 -19.47 -14.58 -26.63
CA ILE A 41 -20.07 -13.47 -25.86
C ILE A 41 -21.28 -12.90 -26.59
N ALA A 42 -21.18 -12.67 -27.91
CA ALA A 42 -22.29 -12.13 -28.71
C ALA A 42 -23.51 -13.07 -28.79
N GLU A 43 -23.29 -14.38 -28.72
CA GLU A 43 -24.35 -15.40 -28.72
C GLU A 43 -24.95 -15.65 -27.31
N HIS A 44 -24.29 -15.16 -26.25
CA HIS A 44 -24.73 -15.38 -24.88
C HIS A 44 -25.79 -14.36 -24.45
N VAL A 45 -26.97 -14.86 -24.05
CA VAL A 45 -28.00 -14.04 -23.41
C VAL A 45 -27.98 -14.34 -21.91
N PRO A 46 -27.51 -13.41 -21.06
CA PRO A 46 -27.48 -13.64 -19.62
C PRO A 46 -28.91 -13.76 -19.06
N PRO A 47 -29.14 -14.60 -18.04
CA PRO A 47 -30.44 -14.69 -17.39
C PRO A 47 -30.84 -13.33 -16.78
N PRO A 48 -32.12 -12.93 -16.86
CA PRO A 48 -32.58 -11.60 -16.41
C PRO A 48 -32.46 -11.38 -14.89
N ASP A 49 -32.25 -12.44 -14.10
CA ASP A 49 -32.17 -12.44 -12.64
C ASP A 49 -30.73 -12.50 -12.09
N VAL A 50 -29.70 -12.43 -12.95
CA VAL A 50 -28.30 -12.49 -12.53
C VAL A 50 -27.57 -11.18 -12.85
N ARG A 51 -27.31 -10.40 -11.80
CA ARG A 51 -26.42 -9.24 -11.84
C ARG A 51 -24.98 -9.73 -11.69
N TYR A 52 -24.30 -9.94 -12.81
CA TYR A 52 -22.88 -10.25 -12.82
C TYR A 52 -22.06 -8.95 -12.79
N GLN A 53 -20.87 -8.98 -12.20
CA GLN A 53 -19.88 -7.88 -12.24
C GLN A 53 -18.90 -8.11 -13.40
N GLY A 54 -19.47 -8.40 -14.57
CA GLY A 54 -18.83 -8.92 -15.79
C GLY A 54 -19.75 -9.86 -16.58
N GLN A 55 -19.36 -10.33 -17.76
CA GLN A 55 -20.04 -11.47 -18.40
C GLN A 55 -19.45 -12.80 -17.95
N HIS A 56 -20.28 -13.83 -17.88
CA HIS A 56 -19.92 -15.17 -17.42
C HIS A 56 -20.42 -16.23 -18.42
N VAL A 57 -19.61 -16.51 -19.45
CA VAL A 57 -19.98 -17.47 -20.50
C VAL A 57 -19.32 -18.82 -20.21
N ASN A 58 -20.14 -19.81 -19.86
CA ASN A 58 -19.66 -21.18 -19.64
C ASN A 58 -19.60 -21.93 -20.96
N VAL A 59 -18.47 -22.59 -21.24
CA VAL A 59 -18.27 -23.34 -22.47
C VAL A 59 -17.63 -24.68 -22.15
N ARG A 60 -18.24 -25.78 -22.61
CA ARG A 60 -17.63 -27.11 -22.51
C ARG A 60 -16.63 -27.30 -23.64
N GLY A 61 -15.48 -27.91 -23.36
CA GLY A 61 -14.48 -28.18 -24.39
C GLY A 61 -15.00 -29.10 -25.51
N GLU A 62 -15.88 -30.04 -25.17
CA GLU A 62 -16.54 -30.94 -26.13
C GLU A 62 -17.50 -30.24 -27.10
N GLU A 63 -17.93 -29.01 -26.78
CA GLU A 63 -18.85 -28.20 -27.61
C GLU A 63 -18.11 -27.20 -28.50
N ASN A 64 -16.79 -27.03 -28.32
CA ASN A 64 -16.02 -26.00 -29.00
C ASN A 64 -14.56 -26.40 -29.23
N ASP A 65 -14.17 -26.53 -30.50
CA ASP A 65 -12.83 -27.01 -30.87
C ASP A 65 -11.69 -26.08 -30.41
N VAL A 66 -11.90 -24.76 -30.39
CA VAL A 66 -10.89 -23.78 -29.93
C VAL A 66 -10.69 -23.93 -28.42
N ILE A 67 -11.77 -24.06 -27.66
CA ILE A 67 -11.72 -24.27 -26.21
C ILE A 67 -11.12 -25.63 -25.88
N LYS A 68 -11.48 -26.69 -26.62
CA LYS A 68 -10.86 -28.02 -26.46
C LYS A 68 -9.34 -27.93 -26.60
N ARG A 69 -8.87 -27.22 -27.62
CA ARG A 69 -7.44 -26.99 -27.85
C ARG A 69 -6.79 -26.20 -26.72
N LEU A 70 -7.48 -25.22 -26.12
CA LEU A 70 -6.96 -24.49 -24.96
C LEU A 70 -6.80 -25.39 -23.74
N LEU A 71 -7.80 -26.24 -23.46
CA LEU A 71 -7.74 -27.21 -22.36
C LEU A 71 -6.63 -28.27 -22.55
N GLU A 72 -6.29 -28.56 -23.80
CA GLU A 72 -5.22 -29.50 -24.19
C GLU A 72 -3.88 -28.79 -24.53
N TRP A 73 -3.79 -27.47 -24.27
CA TRP A 73 -2.68 -26.63 -24.73
C TRP A 73 -1.34 -27.07 -24.14
N GLN A 74 -0.47 -27.59 -25.00
CA GLN A 74 0.78 -28.23 -24.57
C GLN A 74 1.72 -27.33 -23.77
N PRO A 75 1.96 -26.05 -24.14
CA PRO A 75 2.77 -25.15 -23.33
C PRO A 75 2.28 -24.99 -21.89
N ALA A 76 0.96 -24.88 -21.70
CA ALA A 76 0.38 -24.75 -20.36
C ALA A 76 0.51 -26.06 -19.57
N ARG A 77 0.26 -27.22 -20.20
CA ARG A 77 0.43 -28.53 -19.57
C ARG A 77 1.89 -28.78 -19.17
N GLN A 78 2.83 -28.46 -20.04
CA GLN A 78 4.25 -28.57 -19.77
C GLN A 78 4.67 -27.66 -18.61
N ALA A 79 4.19 -26.41 -18.57
CA ALA A 79 4.47 -25.52 -17.45
C ALA A 79 3.93 -26.06 -16.12
N LEU A 80 2.71 -26.60 -16.09
CA LEU A 80 2.16 -27.26 -14.90
C LEU A 80 3.01 -28.46 -14.48
N GLU A 81 3.41 -29.30 -15.43
CA GLU A 81 4.26 -30.48 -15.16
C GLU A 81 5.64 -30.07 -14.60
N GLU A 82 6.30 -29.10 -15.21
CA GLU A 82 7.61 -28.58 -14.77
C GLU A 82 7.53 -27.95 -13.36
N MET A 83 6.43 -27.27 -13.04
CA MET A 83 6.16 -26.75 -11.70
C MET A 83 5.77 -27.86 -10.70
N GLY A 84 5.59 -29.11 -11.14
CA GLY A 84 5.21 -30.24 -10.28
C GLY A 84 3.70 -30.44 -10.10
N PHE A 85 2.87 -29.68 -10.81
CA PHE A 85 1.40 -29.79 -10.84
C PHE A 85 0.89 -30.72 -11.97
N GLY A 86 1.72 -31.65 -12.44
CA GLY A 86 1.34 -32.62 -13.49
C GLY A 86 0.28 -33.66 -13.06
N ASP A 87 -0.12 -33.66 -11.80
CA ASP A 87 -1.21 -34.44 -11.25
C ASP A 87 -2.57 -33.71 -11.23
N PHE A 88 -2.65 -32.52 -11.85
CA PHE A 88 -3.89 -31.79 -12.07
C PHE A 88 -4.48 -32.09 -13.46
N GLU A 89 -5.80 -32.26 -13.50
CA GLU A 89 -6.58 -32.45 -14.73
C GLU A 89 -7.64 -31.36 -14.87
N SER A 90 -7.88 -30.93 -16.10
CA SER A 90 -8.97 -30.00 -16.41
C SER A 90 -10.33 -30.63 -16.09
N THR A 91 -11.26 -29.83 -15.58
CA THR A 91 -12.65 -30.25 -15.35
C THR A 91 -13.50 -30.29 -16.63
N GLY A 92 -12.90 -30.01 -17.79
CA GLY A 92 -13.51 -30.15 -19.11
C GLY A 92 -14.32 -28.93 -19.59
N GLY A 93 -14.30 -27.82 -18.85
CA GLY A 93 -14.96 -26.58 -19.23
C GLY A 93 -14.16 -25.34 -18.86
N ILE A 94 -14.52 -24.23 -19.49
CA ILE A 94 -13.99 -22.90 -19.20
C ILE A 94 -15.10 -21.93 -18.85
N ILE A 95 -14.70 -20.79 -18.32
CA ILE A 95 -15.54 -19.62 -18.11
C ILE A 95 -14.87 -18.43 -18.80
N ILE A 96 -15.57 -17.81 -19.75
CA ILE A 96 -15.15 -16.52 -20.31
C ILE A 96 -15.68 -15.44 -19.38
N LEU A 97 -14.75 -14.61 -18.92
CA LEU A 97 -14.93 -13.56 -17.94
C LEU A 97 -14.57 -12.23 -18.58
N THR A 98 -15.55 -11.33 -18.69
CA THR A 98 -15.31 -9.97 -19.21
C THR A 98 -15.30 -8.95 -18.09
N LYS A 99 -14.61 -7.83 -18.33
CA LYS A 99 -14.93 -6.57 -17.69
C LYS A 99 -15.18 -5.48 -18.71
N ASP A 100 -16.43 -5.10 -18.87
CA ASP A 100 -16.83 -4.03 -19.77
C ASP A 100 -16.38 -2.65 -19.25
N PRO A 101 -16.29 -1.64 -20.12
CA PRO A 101 -15.96 -0.28 -19.72
C PRO A 101 -16.84 0.24 -18.57
N GLY A 102 -16.22 0.76 -17.52
CA GLY A 102 -16.90 1.30 -16.34
C GLY A 102 -17.40 0.25 -15.34
N GLU A 103 -17.19 -1.05 -15.59
CA GLU A 103 -17.71 -2.09 -14.70
C GLU A 103 -17.08 -2.06 -13.30
N PRO A 104 -17.89 -2.39 -12.25
CA PRO A 104 -17.46 -2.37 -10.86
C PRO A 104 -16.33 -3.37 -10.55
N ALA A 105 -15.73 -3.22 -9.38
CA ALA A 105 -14.83 -4.24 -8.84
C ALA A 105 -15.59 -5.56 -8.65
N LEU A 106 -14.88 -6.69 -8.73
CA LEU A 106 -15.45 -7.99 -8.36
C LEU A 106 -15.37 -8.09 -6.83
N TYR A 107 -16.42 -8.57 -6.17
CA TYR A 107 -16.37 -8.71 -4.71
C TYR A 107 -15.28 -9.70 -4.26
N TRP A 108 -14.74 -9.52 -3.06
CA TRP A 108 -13.85 -10.49 -2.42
C TRP A 108 -14.54 -11.83 -2.23
N HIS A 109 -13.91 -12.89 -2.73
CA HIS A 109 -14.40 -14.24 -2.58
C HIS A 109 -13.27 -15.26 -2.68
N GLN A 110 -13.64 -16.52 -2.44
CA GLN A 110 -12.84 -17.70 -2.73
C GLN A 110 -13.79 -18.79 -3.24
N ASP A 111 -13.27 -19.69 -4.07
CA ASP A 111 -14.09 -20.67 -4.79
C ASP A 111 -14.20 -22.02 -4.09
N TRP A 112 -13.30 -22.29 -3.14
CA TRP A 112 -13.30 -23.50 -2.34
C TRP A 112 -14.54 -23.62 -1.44
N ALA A 113 -15.16 -24.79 -1.47
CA ALA A 113 -16.45 -25.04 -0.82
C ALA A 113 -16.44 -26.29 0.05
N SER A 114 -15.25 -26.76 0.42
CA SER A 114 -15.05 -28.01 1.18
C SER A 114 -14.29 -27.77 2.47
N TRP A 115 -14.40 -26.57 3.08
CA TRP A 115 -13.59 -26.15 4.23
C TRP A 115 -13.71 -27.05 5.48
N GLU A 116 -14.81 -27.81 5.64
CA GLU A 116 -14.97 -28.80 6.71
C GLU A 116 -14.16 -30.08 6.49
N ASP A 117 -13.70 -30.32 5.27
CA ASP A 117 -12.80 -31.42 4.95
C ASP A 117 -11.37 -31.03 5.32
N PRO A 118 -10.65 -31.81 6.16
CA PRO A 118 -9.23 -31.59 6.48
C PRO A 118 -8.30 -31.47 5.28
N ILE A 119 -8.71 -31.93 4.10
CA ILE A 119 -7.96 -31.70 2.86
C ILE A 119 -7.78 -30.20 2.55
N SER A 120 -8.64 -29.35 3.11
CA SER A 120 -8.61 -27.89 2.93
C SER A 120 -7.42 -27.21 3.59
N VAL A 121 -6.74 -27.86 4.54
CA VAL A 121 -5.55 -27.34 5.21
C VAL A 121 -4.26 -27.97 4.69
N THR A 122 -4.32 -28.62 3.53
CA THR A 122 -3.13 -29.12 2.84
C THR A 122 -2.17 -27.97 2.52
N PRO A 123 -0.86 -28.14 2.72
CA PRO A 123 0.13 -27.14 2.30
C PRO A 123 0.23 -26.95 0.78
N TRP A 124 -0.28 -27.91 0.00
CA TRP A 124 -0.36 -27.88 -1.46
C TRP A 124 -1.80 -27.64 -1.92
N PRO A 125 -2.03 -27.15 -3.15
CA PRO A 125 -3.37 -26.97 -3.70
C PRO A 125 -4.07 -28.30 -3.98
N GLN A 126 -5.40 -28.27 -3.96
CA GLN A 126 -6.25 -29.40 -4.38
C GLN A 126 -7.09 -29.09 -5.61
N GLN A 127 -7.47 -27.82 -5.74
CA GLN A 127 -8.12 -27.29 -6.92
C GLN A 127 -7.47 -25.95 -7.24
N ILE A 128 -7.22 -25.73 -8.51
CA ILE A 128 -6.61 -24.52 -9.04
C ILE A 128 -7.47 -23.99 -10.18
N PHE A 129 -7.46 -22.69 -10.38
CA PHE A 129 -7.92 -22.10 -11.63
C PHE A 129 -6.72 -21.57 -12.41
N VAL A 130 -6.82 -21.71 -13.74
CA VAL A 130 -5.86 -21.19 -14.70
C VAL A 130 -6.56 -20.14 -15.55
N SER A 131 -6.18 -18.88 -15.36
CA SER A 131 -6.76 -17.72 -16.05
C SER A 131 -5.85 -17.26 -17.17
N TYR A 132 -6.30 -17.38 -18.41
CA TYR A 132 -5.64 -16.88 -19.61
C TYR A 132 -6.12 -15.48 -19.92
N TYR A 133 -5.23 -14.50 -19.83
CA TYR A 133 -5.57 -13.10 -20.12
C TYR A 133 -5.41 -12.82 -21.62
N LEU A 134 -6.49 -12.32 -22.23
CA LEU A 134 -6.52 -12.01 -23.66
C LEU A 134 -6.11 -10.57 -23.97
N SER A 135 -5.87 -9.75 -22.96
CA SER A 135 -5.32 -8.39 -23.06
C SER A 135 -4.33 -8.15 -21.92
N ASP A 136 -3.45 -7.17 -22.08
CA ASP A 136 -2.59 -6.71 -20.98
C ASP A 136 -3.48 -6.21 -19.85
N THR A 137 -3.11 -6.51 -18.61
CA THR A 137 -3.87 -6.06 -17.44
C THR A 137 -3.10 -5.03 -16.63
N SER A 138 -3.86 -4.08 -16.09
CA SER A 138 -3.40 -3.02 -15.21
C SER A 138 -4.44 -2.76 -14.13
N VAL A 139 -4.07 -1.94 -13.15
CA VAL A 139 -4.99 -1.50 -12.08
C VAL A 139 -6.20 -0.78 -12.67
N GLU A 140 -6.01 -0.05 -13.77
CA GLU A 140 -7.02 0.76 -14.44
C GLU A 140 -8.01 -0.08 -15.25
N ASN A 141 -7.63 -1.25 -15.77
CA ASN A 141 -8.49 -2.05 -16.66
C ASN A 141 -9.07 -3.32 -16.03
N GLY A 142 -9.04 -3.41 -14.69
CA GLY A 142 -9.69 -4.49 -13.98
C GLY A 142 -8.85 -5.75 -13.83
N CYS A 143 -7.55 -5.61 -13.53
CA CYS A 143 -6.67 -6.73 -13.16
C CYS A 143 -7.19 -7.52 -11.94
N LEU A 144 -6.72 -8.76 -11.80
CA LEU A 144 -6.98 -9.58 -10.61
C LEU A 144 -6.33 -8.95 -9.38
N LYS A 145 -7.02 -9.02 -8.25
CA LYS A 145 -6.47 -8.72 -6.93
C LYS A 145 -6.52 -9.99 -6.09
N VAL A 146 -5.49 -10.22 -5.29
CA VAL A 146 -5.44 -11.37 -4.37
C VAL A 146 -4.93 -10.92 -3.01
N ILE A 147 -5.21 -11.70 -1.97
CA ILE A 147 -4.57 -11.53 -0.65
C ILE A 147 -3.65 -12.74 -0.44
N PRO A 148 -2.33 -12.59 -0.65
CA PRO A 148 -1.40 -13.70 -0.60
C PRO A 148 -1.47 -14.49 0.72
N GLY A 149 -1.35 -15.81 0.63
CA GLY A 149 -1.29 -16.68 1.81
C GLY A 149 -2.64 -17.02 2.45
N THR A 150 -3.75 -16.41 2.01
CA THR A 150 -5.09 -16.65 2.59
C THR A 150 -5.61 -18.06 2.35
N HIS A 151 -5.09 -18.79 1.37
CA HIS A 151 -5.35 -20.23 1.17
C HIS A 151 -4.84 -21.10 2.33
N ARG A 152 -3.92 -20.58 3.15
CA ARG A 152 -3.29 -21.27 4.29
C ARG A 152 -3.58 -20.61 5.63
N LYS A 153 -4.21 -19.44 5.62
CA LYS A 153 -4.37 -18.59 6.82
C LYS A 153 -5.76 -17.94 6.86
N ARG A 154 -6.47 -18.13 7.98
CA ARG A 154 -7.75 -17.45 8.21
C ARG A 154 -7.48 -16.01 8.66
N ILE A 155 -8.13 -15.08 7.97
CA ILE A 155 -8.12 -13.64 8.25
C ILE A 155 -9.55 -13.15 8.50
N SER A 156 -9.75 -11.96 9.10
CA SER A 156 -11.09 -11.45 9.44
C SER A 156 -12.03 -11.39 8.23
N LEU A 157 -11.51 -11.06 7.05
CA LEU A 157 -12.29 -11.02 5.82
C LEU A 157 -13.01 -12.35 5.52
N HIS A 158 -12.44 -13.50 5.90
CA HIS A 158 -13.12 -14.80 5.73
C HIS A 158 -14.46 -14.89 6.48
N ASP A 159 -14.58 -14.16 7.59
CA ASP A 159 -15.75 -14.17 8.47
C ASP A 159 -16.72 -13.02 8.16
N GLU A 160 -16.25 -11.99 7.46
CA GLU A 160 -17.02 -10.80 7.09
C GLU A 160 -17.69 -10.93 5.71
N MET A 161 -17.18 -11.82 4.85
CA MET A 161 -17.75 -12.00 3.51
C MET A 161 -19.06 -12.80 3.53
N VAL A 162 -19.95 -12.43 2.60
CA VAL A 162 -21.09 -13.28 2.24
C VAL A 162 -20.57 -14.50 1.45
N PRO A 163 -21.01 -15.74 1.76
CA PRO A 163 -20.61 -16.92 1.02
C PRO A 163 -20.83 -16.77 -0.50
N ALA A 164 -19.76 -17.01 -1.27
CA ALA A 164 -19.79 -16.87 -2.72
C ALA A 164 -20.82 -17.82 -3.37
N HIS A 165 -21.48 -17.36 -4.43
CA HIS A 165 -22.46 -18.11 -5.22
C HIS A 165 -23.73 -18.58 -4.48
N GLU A 166 -23.98 -18.09 -3.25
CA GLU A 166 -25.29 -18.18 -2.59
C GLU A 166 -26.18 -17.00 -2.99
N GLN A 167 -27.49 -17.09 -2.76
CA GLN A 167 -28.45 -16.03 -3.14
C GLN A 167 -28.07 -14.65 -2.58
N GLY A 168 -27.35 -14.59 -1.45
CA GLY A 168 -26.90 -13.35 -0.81
C GLY A 168 -25.90 -12.52 -1.62
N ALA A 169 -25.02 -13.14 -2.42
CA ALA A 169 -24.03 -12.42 -3.23
C ALA A 169 -24.68 -11.54 -4.33
N ARG A 170 -25.92 -11.84 -4.69
CA ARG A 170 -26.69 -11.14 -5.74
C ARG A 170 -27.27 -9.78 -5.27
N TYR A 171 -27.28 -9.55 -3.97
CA TYR A 171 -27.87 -8.35 -3.34
C TYR A 171 -26.82 -7.48 -2.65
N ILE A 172 -25.53 -7.74 -2.87
CA ILE A 172 -24.47 -6.91 -2.30
C ILE A 172 -24.39 -5.63 -3.12
N GLU A 173 -24.65 -4.50 -2.49
CA GLU A 173 -24.52 -3.19 -3.11
C GLU A 173 -23.07 -2.94 -3.53
N GLU A 174 -22.86 -2.40 -4.74
CA GLU A 174 -21.54 -2.24 -5.38
C GLU A 174 -20.61 -1.24 -4.64
N ASP A 175 -21.11 -0.58 -3.59
CA ASP A 175 -20.39 0.29 -2.67
C ASP A 175 -20.14 -0.35 -1.29
N HIS A 176 -20.45 -1.64 -1.12
CA HIS A 176 -20.27 -2.33 0.15
C HIS A 176 -18.79 -2.32 0.58
N PRO A 177 -18.45 -1.71 1.73
CA PRO A 177 -17.08 -1.33 2.06
C PRO A 177 -16.15 -2.52 2.29
N VAL A 178 -16.68 -3.65 2.77
CA VAL A 178 -15.89 -4.89 2.94
C VAL A 178 -15.80 -5.68 1.63
N MET A 179 -16.94 -5.96 0.99
CA MET A 179 -17.01 -6.84 -0.19
C MET A 179 -16.26 -6.28 -1.39
N PHE A 180 -16.27 -4.96 -1.62
CA PHE A 180 -15.61 -4.33 -2.78
C PHE A 180 -14.40 -3.47 -2.40
N GLY A 181 -14.14 -3.30 -1.10
CA GLY A 181 -13.06 -2.47 -0.60
C GLY A 181 -11.68 -3.01 -0.92
N ASP A 182 -10.69 -2.14 -0.77
CA ASP A 182 -9.30 -2.58 -0.78
C ASP A 182 -8.93 -3.17 0.59
N HIS A 183 -8.25 -4.32 0.56
CA HIS A 183 -7.68 -4.93 1.75
C HIS A 183 -6.20 -4.49 1.88
N PRO A 184 -5.70 -4.15 3.09
CA PRO A 184 -4.34 -3.65 3.27
C PRO A 184 -3.26 -4.63 2.79
N ASP A 185 -3.52 -5.93 2.92
CA ASP A 185 -2.61 -7.00 2.48
C ASP A 185 -2.86 -7.46 1.03
N GLN A 186 -3.70 -6.76 0.25
CA GLN A 186 -3.95 -7.15 -1.14
C GLN A 186 -2.76 -6.84 -2.05
N VAL A 187 -2.62 -7.59 -3.13
CA VAL A 187 -1.72 -7.29 -4.24
C VAL A 187 -2.49 -7.31 -5.57
N ASP A 188 -2.10 -6.42 -6.48
CA ASP A 188 -2.62 -6.37 -7.85
C ASP A 188 -1.79 -7.27 -8.77
N VAL A 189 -2.45 -8.18 -9.48
CA VAL A 189 -1.82 -9.15 -10.39
C VAL A 189 -1.97 -8.65 -11.82
N CYS A 190 -1.03 -7.80 -12.24
CA CYS A 190 -0.93 -7.28 -13.60
C CYS A 190 -0.07 -8.21 -14.46
N VAL A 191 -0.63 -8.69 -15.58
CA VAL A 191 0.04 -9.62 -16.49
C VAL A 191 -0.14 -9.17 -17.92
N ARG A 192 0.78 -9.56 -18.80
CA ARG A 192 0.64 -9.31 -20.24
C ARG A 192 -0.38 -10.26 -20.83
N ALA A 193 -1.00 -9.85 -21.94
CA ALA A 193 -1.70 -10.78 -22.81
C ALA A 193 -0.80 -11.97 -23.13
N ARG A 194 -1.40 -13.16 -23.31
CA ARG A 194 -0.71 -14.46 -23.52
C ARG A 194 -0.14 -15.10 -22.26
N SER A 195 -0.16 -14.41 -21.14
CA SER A 195 0.20 -15.00 -19.85
C SER A 195 -0.96 -15.83 -19.31
N PHE A 196 -0.64 -16.81 -18.49
CA PHE A 196 -1.63 -17.46 -17.63
C PHE A 196 -1.36 -17.16 -16.16
N VAL A 197 -2.42 -17.01 -15.36
CA VAL A 197 -2.34 -16.91 -13.91
C VAL A 197 -2.87 -18.21 -13.33
N LEU A 198 -2.07 -18.82 -12.47
CA LEU A 198 -2.42 -20.01 -11.72
C LEU A 198 -2.73 -19.58 -10.28
N ALA A 199 -3.87 -20.00 -9.72
CA ALA A 199 -4.21 -19.69 -8.34
C ALA A 199 -5.00 -20.81 -7.66
N ASP A 200 -4.80 -20.95 -6.36
CA ASP A 200 -5.46 -21.91 -5.49
C ASP A 200 -6.92 -21.50 -5.28
N ALA A 201 -7.85 -22.45 -5.40
CA ALA A 201 -9.27 -22.17 -5.20
C ALA A 201 -9.61 -21.64 -3.80
N ARG A 202 -8.74 -21.88 -2.81
CA ARG A 202 -8.87 -21.37 -1.43
C ARG A 202 -8.42 -19.92 -1.25
N LEU A 203 -7.70 -19.37 -2.22
CA LEU A 203 -7.14 -18.02 -2.13
C LEU A 203 -8.24 -16.97 -2.21
N LEU A 204 -8.21 -15.98 -1.32
CA LEU A 204 -9.07 -14.81 -1.44
C LEU A 204 -8.65 -13.93 -2.60
N HIS A 205 -9.59 -13.68 -3.50
CA HIS A 205 -9.37 -12.91 -4.70
C HIS A 205 -10.58 -12.05 -5.08
N SER A 206 -10.31 -11.07 -5.92
CA SER A 206 -11.21 -10.02 -6.41
C SER A 206 -10.66 -9.52 -7.75
N ALA A 207 -11.28 -8.53 -8.37
CA ALA A 207 -10.75 -7.85 -9.55
C ALA A 207 -11.04 -6.36 -9.45
N ARG A 208 -10.10 -5.53 -9.90
CA ARG A 208 -10.26 -4.06 -9.96
C ARG A 208 -11.47 -3.66 -10.81
N ARG A 209 -11.90 -2.40 -10.66
CA ARG A 209 -12.80 -1.75 -11.62
C ARG A 209 -12.13 -1.67 -12.98
N ASN A 210 -12.93 -1.70 -14.04
CA ASN A 210 -12.46 -1.28 -15.34
C ASN A 210 -12.81 0.20 -15.55
N LEU A 211 -11.80 1.06 -15.47
CA LEU A 211 -11.88 2.50 -15.67
C LEU A 211 -11.56 2.91 -17.12
N THR A 212 -11.20 1.94 -17.97
CA THR A 212 -10.87 2.17 -19.37
C THR A 212 -12.12 2.10 -20.25
N ASP A 213 -11.97 2.53 -21.51
CA ASP A 213 -12.98 2.45 -22.57
C ASP A 213 -12.93 1.12 -23.35
N GLU A 214 -12.03 0.21 -22.98
CA GLU A 214 -11.88 -1.11 -23.60
C GLU A 214 -12.37 -2.23 -22.69
N ARG A 215 -12.99 -3.26 -23.28
CA ARG A 215 -13.33 -4.49 -22.54
C ARG A 215 -12.06 -5.30 -22.26
N ARG A 216 -11.93 -5.77 -21.02
CA ARG A 216 -10.91 -6.75 -20.64
C ARG A 216 -11.50 -8.15 -20.61
N THR A 217 -10.98 -9.07 -21.42
CA THR A 217 -11.45 -10.47 -21.47
C THR A 217 -10.40 -11.43 -20.94
N LEU A 218 -10.84 -12.39 -20.12
CA LEU A 218 -10.02 -13.53 -19.69
C LEU A 218 -10.81 -14.83 -19.83
N ILE A 219 -10.08 -15.94 -19.97
CA ILE A 219 -10.63 -17.29 -19.98
C ILE A 219 -10.13 -18.03 -18.74
N LEU A 220 -11.04 -18.50 -17.88
CA LEU A 220 -10.72 -19.26 -16.68
C LEU A 220 -10.99 -20.75 -16.91
N ALA A 221 -10.00 -21.59 -16.66
CA ALA A 221 -10.10 -23.04 -16.73
C ALA A 221 -9.87 -23.67 -15.35
N TRP A 222 -10.82 -24.46 -14.87
CA TRP A 222 -10.70 -25.17 -13.61
C TRP A 222 -9.90 -26.46 -13.77
N HIS A 223 -8.98 -26.69 -12.84
CA HIS A 223 -8.24 -27.95 -12.75
C HIS A 223 -8.34 -28.50 -11.33
N ARG A 224 -8.45 -29.82 -11.24
CA ARG A 224 -8.52 -30.55 -9.98
C ARG A 224 -7.44 -31.63 -9.98
N ARG A 225 -6.87 -31.85 -8.80
CA ARG A 225 -5.94 -32.95 -8.60
C ARG A 225 -6.64 -34.30 -8.83
N ARG A 226 -5.99 -35.24 -9.51
CA ARG A 226 -6.59 -36.54 -9.87
C ARG A 226 -7.04 -37.32 -8.64
N ASP A 227 -8.15 -38.03 -8.78
CA ASP A 227 -8.78 -38.79 -7.69
C ASP A 227 -7.86 -39.89 -7.11
N ASP A 228 -6.96 -40.48 -7.91
CA ASP A 228 -6.05 -41.56 -7.48
C ASP A 228 -4.90 -41.10 -6.57
N VAL A 229 -4.63 -39.79 -6.55
CA VAL A 229 -3.61 -39.14 -5.72
C VAL A 229 -4.17 -38.04 -4.82
N TRP A 230 -5.48 -37.75 -4.88
CA TRP A 230 -6.15 -36.66 -4.16
C TRP A 230 -5.78 -36.55 -2.68
N ASP A 231 -5.70 -37.68 -1.98
CA ASP A 231 -5.42 -37.78 -0.55
C ASP A 231 -3.94 -37.98 -0.21
N LYS A 232 -3.05 -38.03 -1.21
CA LYS A 232 -1.61 -38.26 -1.04
C LYS A 232 -0.83 -36.97 -1.22
N PRO A 233 0.25 -36.72 -0.46
CA PRO A 233 1.17 -35.62 -0.76
C PRO A 233 1.68 -35.69 -2.21
N PRO A 234 1.82 -34.54 -2.91
CA PRO A 234 2.49 -34.48 -4.20
C PRO A 234 3.94 -34.97 -4.09
N ALA A 235 4.49 -35.48 -5.20
CA ALA A 235 5.85 -36.02 -5.23
C ALA A 235 6.94 -34.98 -4.84
N TYR A 236 6.66 -33.69 -5.03
CA TYR A 236 7.56 -32.60 -4.67
C TYR A 236 7.48 -32.20 -3.19
N TRP A 237 6.52 -32.72 -2.43
CA TRP A 237 6.29 -32.27 -1.05
C TRP A 237 7.18 -33.05 -0.07
N GLU A 238 8.14 -32.35 0.53
CA GLU A 238 9.06 -32.90 1.54
C GLU A 238 8.81 -32.38 2.97
N GLY A 239 7.84 -31.47 3.13
CA GLY A 239 7.53 -30.84 4.41
C GLY A 239 6.64 -31.67 5.33
N GLU A 240 6.41 -31.15 6.55
CA GLU A 240 5.50 -31.78 7.50
C GLU A 240 4.05 -31.82 6.97
N ILE A 241 3.36 -32.92 7.28
CA ILE A 241 1.94 -33.08 6.97
C ILE A 241 1.15 -32.73 8.23
N PRO A 242 0.20 -31.79 8.18
CA PRO A 242 -0.59 -31.42 9.36
C PRO A 242 -1.26 -32.64 10.02
N GLU A 243 -1.23 -32.71 11.35
CA GLU A 243 -1.76 -33.86 12.10
C GLU A 243 -3.26 -34.10 11.80
N VAL A 244 -4.03 -33.03 11.59
CA VAL A 244 -5.44 -33.12 11.20
C VAL A 244 -5.65 -33.80 9.84
N LEU A 245 -4.66 -33.72 8.94
CA LEU A 245 -4.69 -34.43 7.67
C LEU A 245 -4.27 -35.89 7.83
N VAL A 246 -3.26 -36.17 8.67
CA VAL A 246 -2.86 -37.56 9.01
C VAL A 246 -4.03 -38.33 9.62
N ASN A 247 -4.82 -37.66 10.46
CA ASN A 247 -6.00 -38.23 11.12
C ASN A 247 -7.29 -38.14 10.28
N ARG A 248 -7.21 -37.67 9.04
CA ARG A 248 -8.37 -37.54 8.15
C ARG A 248 -8.95 -38.92 7.82
N ALA A 249 -10.25 -39.08 8.01
CA ALA A 249 -10.96 -40.32 7.67
C ALA A 249 -11.30 -40.36 6.18
N ALA A 250 -10.50 -41.06 5.37
CA ALA A 250 -10.63 -41.08 3.90
C ALA A 250 -12.02 -41.49 3.36
N LYS A 251 -12.80 -42.27 4.12
CA LYS A 251 -14.14 -42.75 3.72
C LYS A 251 -15.30 -41.94 4.32
N ARG A 252 -15.01 -40.88 5.08
CA ARG A 252 -16.03 -40.01 5.68
C ARG A 252 -16.44 -38.94 4.67
N GLU A 253 -17.73 -38.70 4.55
CA GLU A 253 -18.25 -37.49 3.91
C GLU A 253 -18.16 -36.31 4.88
N TYR A 254 -17.55 -35.23 4.41
CA TYR A 254 -17.45 -33.96 5.13
C TYR A 254 -18.49 -33.00 4.58
N ALA A 255 -19.07 -32.16 5.45
CA ALA A 255 -20.06 -31.18 5.02
C ALA A 255 -19.42 -30.15 4.07
N ARG A 256 -20.20 -29.59 3.15
CA ARG A 256 -19.72 -28.48 2.31
C ARG A 256 -19.81 -27.18 3.10
N SER A 257 -18.76 -26.38 3.05
CA SER A 257 -18.72 -25.04 3.62
C SER A 257 -17.81 -24.16 2.76
N ARG A 258 -18.27 -22.94 2.49
CA ARG A 258 -17.49 -21.85 1.86
C ARG A 258 -16.84 -20.91 2.88
N ILE A 259 -17.01 -21.21 4.17
CA ILE A 259 -16.38 -20.47 5.26
C ILE A 259 -15.31 -21.38 5.85
N PRO A 260 -14.05 -20.93 6.02
CA PRO A 260 -13.01 -21.73 6.65
C PRO A 260 -13.44 -22.26 8.02
N GLY A 261 -13.27 -23.57 8.21
CA GLY A 261 -13.53 -24.23 9.48
C GLY A 261 -12.48 -23.89 10.55
N GLU A 262 -12.62 -24.47 11.74
CA GLU A 262 -11.72 -24.25 12.88
C GLU A 262 -10.27 -24.72 12.63
N ASN A 263 -10.07 -25.61 11.65
CA ASN A 263 -8.76 -26.15 11.32
C ASN A 263 -7.84 -25.15 10.59
N LEU A 264 -8.40 -24.09 9.99
CA LEU A 264 -7.59 -23.00 9.42
C LEU A 264 -7.33 -21.98 10.53
N GLU A 265 -6.08 -21.92 11.01
CA GLU A 265 -5.71 -21.10 12.15
C GLU A 265 -6.07 -19.61 11.92
N PHE A 266 -6.77 -19.03 12.90
CA PHE A 266 -7.11 -17.62 12.95
C PHE A 266 -5.99 -16.83 13.60
N SER A 267 -5.33 -15.94 12.86
CA SER A 267 -4.36 -15.02 13.46
C SER A 267 -5.08 -13.79 14.02
N GLY A 268 -5.66 -13.92 15.21
CA GLY A 268 -5.99 -12.74 16.00
C GLY A 268 -4.67 -12.05 16.36
N GLN A 269 -4.41 -10.90 15.74
CA GLN A 269 -3.10 -10.19 15.67
C GLN A 269 -2.22 -10.65 14.50
N SER A 270 -1.75 -9.67 13.72
CA SER A 270 -0.84 -9.86 12.60
C SER A 270 0.48 -10.47 13.08
N LEU A 271 0.53 -11.79 13.05
CA LEU A 271 1.73 -12.60 13.05
C LEU A 271 1.98 -13.00 11.59
N ILE A 272 2.91 -12.30 10.94
CA ILE A 272 3.60 -12.80 9.75
C ILE A 272 5.06 -12.95 10.16
N THR A 273 5.42 -14.17 10.56
CA THR A 273 6.81 -14.64 10.58
C THR A 273 6.94 -15.60 9.42
N GLY A 274 7.71 -15.23 8.40
CA GLY A 274 8.10 -16.11 7.28
C GLY A 274 7.75 -15.54 5.89
N HIS A 275 8.69 -14.78 5.32
CA HIS A 275 8.74 -14.42 3.90
C HIS A 275 9.59 -15.46 3.13
N CYS A 276 9.19 -15.78 1.88
CA CYS A 276 10.09 -16.20 0.78
C CYS A 276 9.57 -15.56 -0.55
N PRO A 277 10.38 -15.45 -1.61
CA PRO A 277 10.44 -14.23 -2.41
C PRO A 277 9.86 -14.39 -3.82
N LEU A 278 9.09 -13.41 -4.26
CA LEU A 278 9.21 -12.95 -5.64
C LEU A 278 10.60 -12.31 -5.77
N ASN A 279 11.41 -12.71 -6.75
CA ASN A 279 12.71 -12.08 -7.03
C ASN A 279 12.51 -10.65 -7.58
N ILE A 280 12.09 -9.74 -6.71
CA ILE A 280 12.62 -8.40 -6.62
C ILE A 280 13.51 -8.49 -5.38
N GLU A 281 14.83 -8.36 -5.51
CA GLU A 281 15.69 -8.33 -4.33
C GLU A 281 15.15 -7.23 -3.39
N ALA A 282 14.66 -7.63 -2.22
CA ALA A 282 14.05 -6.69 -1.28
C ALA A 282 15.10 -5.65 -0.90
N MET A 283 14.77 -4.37 -1.09
CA MET A 283 15.70 -3.27 -0.88
C MET A 283 16.16 -3.26 0.58
N ARG A 284 17.46 -3.41 0.79
CA ARG A 284 18.08 -3.46 2.11
C ARG A 284 18.34 -2.06 2.62
N PHE A 285 17.61 -1.67 3.65
CA PHE A 285 17.72 -0.37 4.29
C PHE A 285 18.72 -0.37 5.45
N ALA A 286 19.50 0.69 5.56
CA ALA A 286 20.15 1.08 6.80
C ALA A 286 19.38 2.22 7.46
N LEU A 287 18.96 2.03 8.71
CA LEU A 287 18.23 3.01 9.51
C LEU A 287 19.18 3.75 10.46
N PHE A 288 19.20 5.08 10.38
CA PHE A 288 19.83 5.95 11.37
C PHE A 288 18.75 6.49 12.31
N GLY A 289 18.90 6.22 13.60
CA GLY A 289 17.98 6.65 14.66
C GLY A 289 17.04 5.53 15.12
N ALA A 290 17.06 5.26 16.42
CA ALA A 290 16.20 4.32 17.13
C ALA A 290 15.21 5.05 18.08
N GLY A 291 14.99 6.35 17.86
CA GLY A 291 13.97 7.14 18.53
C GLY A 291 12.56 6.86 18.02
N ARG A 292 11.57 7.66 18.42
CA ARG A 292 10.14 7.43 18.10
C ARG A 292 9.87 7.21 16.60
N ALA A 293 10.37 8.10 15.73
CA ALA A 293 10.19 7.94 14.29
C ALA A 293 10.97 6.73 13.75
N GLY A 294 12.20 6.51 14.23
CA GLY A 294 13.01 5.35 13.88
C GLY A 294 12.33 4.01 14.20
N VAL A 295 11.66 3.89 15.34
CA VAL A 295 10.88 2.69 15.71
C VAL A 295 9.74 2.43 14.73
N ILE A 296 9.02 3.47 14.31
CA ILE A 296 7.92 3.37 13.33
C ILE A 296 8.49 2.96 11.96
N HIS A 297 9.57 3.60 11.51
CA HIS A 297 10.25 3.29 10.26
C HIS A 297 10.81 1.86 10.26
N ALA A 298 11.48 1.41 11.32
CA ALA A 298 11.96 0.03 11.44
C ALA A 298 10.82 -0.99 11.35
N ARG A 299 9.69 -0.71 12.01
CA ARG A 299 8.49 -1.55 11.91
C ARG A 299 7.99 -1.59 10.47
N ASN A 300 7.88 -0.45 9.81
CA ASN A 300 7.34 -0.36 8.46
C ASN A 300 8.29 -1.00 7.43
N ILE A 301 9.60 -0.79 7.53
CA ILE A 301 10.61 -1.48 6.70
C ILE A 301 10.50 -2.99 6.89
N ALA A 302 10.46 -3.47 8.13
CA ALA A 302 10.37 -4.91 8.42
C ALA A 302 9.05 -5.55 7.94
N ALA A 303 7.98 -4.76 7.83
CA ALA A 303 6.67 -5.22 7.37
C ALA A 303 6.46 -5.06 5.85
N HIS A 304 7.34 -4.34 5.16
CA HIS A 304 7.15 -3.98 3.75
C HIS A 304 7.65 -5.10 2.83
N PRO A 305 6.85 -5.57 1.85
CA PRO A 305 7.20 -6.74 1.04
C PRO A 305 8.42 -6.54 0.13
N ARG A 306 8.74 -5.28 -0.20
CA ARG A 306 9.89 -4.90 -1.05
C ARG A 306 11.06 -4.30 -0.27
N ALA A 307 11.06 -4.40 1.07
CA ALA A 307 12.13 -3.84 1.89
C ALA A 307 12.59 -4.81 2.98
N ALA A 308 13.85 -4.66 3.38
CA ALA A 308 14.42 -5.40 4.51
C ALA A 308 15.28 -4.48 5.38
N LEU A 309 15.29 -4.71 6.68
CA LEU A 309 16.12 -3.96 7.61
C LEU A 309 17.52 -4.59 7.68
N GLY A 310 18.50 -3.97 7.01
CA GLY A 310 19.88 -4.43 6.98
C GLY A 310 20.65 -4.00 8.24
N TYR A 311 20.63 -2.70 8.54
CA TYR A 311 21.36 -2.13 9.68
C TYR A 311 20.49 -1.13 10.46
N ILE A 312 20.71 -1.05 11.77
CA ILE A 312 20.17 0.01 12.64
C ILE A 312 21.33 0.63 13.41
N PHE A 313 21.55 1.92 13.21
CA PHE A 313 22.53 2.69 13.95
C PHE A 313 21.86 3.77 14.80
N ASP A 314 22.25 3.84 16.08
CA ASP A 314 21.97 4.96 16.97
C ASP A 314 23.22 5.23 17.84
N VAL A 315 23.40 6.49 18.26
CA VAL A 315 24.46 6.85 19.20
C VAL A 315 24.24 6.18 20.57
N ASP A 316 22.98 5.97 20.95
CA ASP A 316 22.60 5.02 22.01
C ASP A 316 22.54 3.60 21.41
N GLN A 317 23.69 2.94 21.44
CA GLN A 317 23.84 1.56 20.95
C GLN A 317 22.87 0.58 21.62
N ALA A 318 22.47 0.83 22.87
CA ALA A 318 21.49 -0.02 23.54
C ALA A 318 20.07 0.16 22.96
N ALA A 319 19.72 1.36 22.49
CA ALA A 319 18.47 1.60 21.77
C ALA A 319 18.47 0.89 20.41
N ALA A 320 19.55 0.99 19.64
CA ALA A 320 19.71 0.27 18.38
C ALA A 320 19.61 -1.26 18.56
N GLN A 321 20.28 -1.81 19.58
CA GLN A 321 20.22 -3.24 19.91
C GLN A 321 18.81 -3.71 20.29
N ARG A 322 18.08 -2.93 21.09
CA ARG A 322 16.68 -3.25 21.43
C ARG A 322 15.79 -3.26 20.19
N LEU A 323 15.96 -2.29 19.29
CA LEU A 323 15.17 -2.21 18.07
C LEU A 323 15.52 -3.34 17.10
N ALA A 324 16.81 -3.65 16.95
CA ALA A 324 17.28 -4.76 16.12
C ALA A 324 16.79 -6.12 16.63
N ALA A 325 16.81 -6.34 17.94
CA ALA A 325 16.25 -7.54 18.55
C ALA A 325 14.74 -7.68 18.29
N ALA A 326 14.01 -6.57 18.20
CA ALA A 326 12.56 -6.57 17.99
C ALA A 326 12.14 -6.67 16.52
N ARG A 327 12.96 -6.17 15.58
CA ARG A 327 12.58 -5.97 14.17
C ARG A 327 13.56 -6.56 13.15
N GLY A 328 14.68 -7.14 13.59
CA GLY A 328 15.76 -7.61 12.72
C GLY A 328 16.79 -6.52 12.41
N GLY A 329 17.78 -6.87 11.59
CA GLY A 329 18.89 -5.99 11.23
C GLY A 329 20.10 -6.11 12.16
N GLN A 330 21.24 -5.62 11.68
CA GLN A 330 22.52 -5.61 12.40
C GLN A 330 22.76 -4.25 13.06
N VAL A 331 23.46 -4.24 14.20
CA VAL A 331 23.89 -2.99 14.84
C VAL A 331 25.36 -2.78 14.52
N PRO A 332 25.72 -1.83 13.64
CA PRO A 332 27.10 -1.58 13.29
C PRO A 332 27.82 -0.82 14.41
N ARG A 333 29.15 -0.96 14.47
CA ARG A 333 30.00 -0.24 15.45
C ARG A 333 30.02 1.26 15.19
N GLY A 334 29.73 1.68 13.97
CA GLY A 334 29.66 3.07 13.57
C GLY A 334 29.08 3.26 12.18
N PRO A 335 28.75 4.51 11.78
CA PRO A 335 28.18 4.83 10.47
C PRO A 335 29.03 4.35 9.28
N GLN A 336 30.36 4.33 9.45
CA GLN A 336 31.30 3.94 8.40
C GLN A 336 31.03 2.54 7.85
N GLU A 337 30.62 1.60 8.71
CA GLU A 337 30.29 0.23 8.28
C GLU A 337 29.09 0.19 7.34
N ILE A 338 28.12 1.09 7.52
CA ILE A 338 26.96 1.22 6.62
C ILE A 338 27.39 1.81 5.26
N TRP A 339 28.30 2.79 5.28
CA TRP A 339 28.75 3.44 4.05
C TRP A 339 29.61 2.53 3.17
N GLU A 340 30.39 1.64 3.79
CA GLU A 340 31.24 0.65 3.13
C GLU A 340 30.51 -0.66 2.77
N ALA A 341 29.28 -0.85 3.25
CA ALA A 341 28.50 -2.04 3.00
C ALA A 341 27.91 -2.07 1.58
N ASP A 342 28.30 -3.07 0.79
CA ASP A 342 27.74 -3.34 -0.54
C ASP A 342 26.31 -3.90 -0.48
N ASP A 343 25.86 -4.39 0.69
CA ASP A 343 24.53 -4.97 0.90
C ASP A 343 23.49 -3.95 1.43
N VAL A 344 23.74 -2.65 1.27
CA VAL A 344 22.80 -1.57 1.63
C VAL A 344 22.44 -0.78 0.39
N ASP A 345 21.18 -0.93 -0.01
CA ASP A 345 20.60 -0.33 -1.21
C ASP A 345 20.09 1.10 -0.97
N ALA A 346 19.57 1.36 0.23
CA ALA A 346 19.03 2.67 0.60
C ALA A 346 19.24 2.98 2.08
N VAL A 347 19.19 4.28 2.42
CA VAL A 347 19.35 4.76 3.79
C VAL A 347 18.11 5.51 4.25
N LEU A 348 17.67 5.26 5.47
CA LEU A 348 16.61 6.02 6.12
C LEU A 348 17.20 6.77 7.33
N ILE A 349 17.12 8.10 7.31
CA ILE A 349 17.59 8.98 8.38
C ILE A 349 16.40 9.47 9.19
N ALA A 350 16.28 8.96 10.42
CA ALA A 350 15.30 9.33 11.44
C ALA A 350 15.98 9.65 12.79
N SER A 351 17.24 10.11 12.73
CA SER A 351 18.05 10.56 13.87
C SER A 351 17.66 11.99 14.29
N SER A 352 18.44 12.63 15.16
CA SER A 352 18.19 14.01 15.54
C SER A 352 18.48 14.96 14.38
N THR A 353 17.67 16.02 14.24
CA THR A 353 17.72 16.97 13.12
C THR A 353 19.11 17.55 12.85
N ASP A 354 19.90 17.81 13.89
CA ASP A 354 21.25 18.35 13.80
C ASP A 354 22.25 17.42 13.08
N THR A 355 21.90 16.14 12.92
CA THR A 355 22.74 15.14 12.23
C THR A 355 22.38 14.94 10.76
N HIS A 356 21.20 15.40 10.32
CA HIS A 356 20.63 15.06 9.02
C HIS A 356 21.53 15.47 7.85
N VAL A 357 21.97 16.74 7.76
CA VAL A 357 22.83 17.22 6.66
C VAL A 357 24.15 16.44 6.57
N ASP A 358 24.76 16.11 7.70
CA ASP A 358 26.06 15.42 7.70
C ASP A 358 25.91 13.96 7.31
N LEU A 359 24.82 13.29 7.71
CA LEU A 359 24.47 11.95 7.26
C LEU A 359 24.07 11.92 5.78
N LEU A 360 23.29 12.90 5.32
CA LEU A 360 22.93 13.07 3.91
C LEU A 360 24.17 13.22 3.03
N ARG A 361 25.13 14.07 3.42
CA ARG A 361 26.41 14.22 2.71
C ARG A 361 27.20 12.91 2.65
N GLN A 362 27.20 12.13 3.73
CA GLN A 362 27.87 10.83 3.77
C GLN A 362 27.17 9.82 2.83
N ALA A 363 25.85 9.76 2.87
CA ALA A 363 25.06 8.87 2.01
C ALA A 363 25.23 9.21 0.52
N MET A 364 25.19 10.49 0.15
CA MET A 364 25.43 10.94 -1.23
C MET A 364 26.84 10.56 -1.72
N ARG A 365 27.87 10.75 -0.88
CA ARG A 365 29.25 10.33 -1.20
C ARG A 365 29.38 8.82 -1.36
N ALA A 366 28.61 8.05 -0.59
CA ALA A 366 28.55 6.59 -0.67
C ALA A 366 27.68 6.11 -1.84
N GLY A 367 27.06 7.00 -2.61
CA GLY A 367 26.20 6.62 -3.73
C GLY A 367 24.83 6.05 -3.32
N LYS A 368 24.39 6.25 -2.07
CA LYS A 368 23.20 5.60 -1.51
C LYS A 368 21.97 6.53 -1.55
N PRO A 369 20.88 6.14 -2.25
CA PRO A 369 19.57 6.79 -2.14
C PRO A 369 19.14 6.96 -0.69
N THR A 370 18.54 8.10 -0.35
CA THR A 370 18.24 8.44 1.05
C THR A 370 16.82 8.94 1.26
N TYR A 371 16.09 8.33 2.19
CA TYR A 371 14.91 8.89 2.82
C TYR A 371 15.34 9.64 4.09
N CYS A 372 15.05 10.93 4.21
CA CYS A 372 15.40 11.72 5.38
C CYS A 372 14.14 12.34 6.00
N GLU A 373 13.95 12.13 7.31
CA GLU A 373 12.92 12.83 8.06
C GLU A 373 13.11 14.35 8.02
N LYS A 374 11.98 15.06 8.20
CA LYS A 374 11.97 16.53 8.24
C LYS A 374 12.36 17.06 9.63
N PRO A 375 12.89 18.30 9.72
CA PRO A 375 13.42 19.12 8.62
C PRO A 375 14.83 18.66 8.21
N ILE A 376 15.37 19.23 7.12
CA ILE A 376 16.73 18.89 6.64
C ILE A 376 17.80 19.32 7.66
N ASP A 377 17.64 20.50 8.25
CA ASP A 377 18.46 21.00 9.36
C ASP A 377 17.62 22.05 10.12
N LEU A 378 18.12 22.58 11.23
CA LEU A 378 17.52 23.76 11.87
C LEU A 378 18.11 25.07 11.31
N ASP A 379 19.30 25.03 10.71
CA ASP A 379 19.95 26.18 10.08
C ASP A 379 19.60 26.25 8.58
N ILE A 380 18.79 27.24 8.20
CA ILE A 380 18.36 27.45 6.81
C ILE A 380 19.52 27.74 5.86
N GLU A 381 20.59 28.41 6.31
CA GLU A 381 21.76 28.70 5.46
C GLU A 381 22.53 27.41 5.19
N LYS A 382 22.65 26.54 6.20
CA LYS A 382 23.24 25.20 6.03
C LYS A 382 22.41 24.34 5.06
N VAL A 383 21.07 24.41 5.15
CA VAL A 383 20.17 23.72 4.20
C VAL A 383 20.32 24.29 2.79
N LYS A 384 20.31 25.62 2.64
CA LYS A 384 20.49 26.26 1.34
C LYS A 384 21.81 25.86 0.68
N MET A 385 22.92 25.97 1.40
CA MET A 385 24.23 25.57 0.89
C MET A 385 24.29 24.09 0.51
N PHE A 386 23.60 23.23 1.26
CA PHE A 386 23.53 21.80 0.96
C PHE A 386 22.70 21.52 -0.30
N VAL A 387 21.54 22.16 -0.43
CA VAL A 387 20.61 21.98 -1.57
C VAL A 387 21.18 22.60 -2.85
N ASP A 388 21.77 23.80 -2.78
CA ASP A 388 22.45 24.45 -3.92
C ASP A 388 23.67 23.63 -4.40
N GLY A 389 24.29 22.86 -3.50
CA GLY A 389 25.42 21.99 -3.81
C GLY A 389 25.04 20.62 -4.35
N ALA A 390 23.76 20.24 -4.29
CA ALA A 390 23.26 18.97 -4.83
C ALA A 390 23.09 19.06 -6.36
N SER A 391 23.42 17.96 -7.03
CA SER A 391 23.37 17.82 -8.49
C SER A 391 22.38 16.74 -8.90
N ALA A 392 21.91 16.79 -10.15
CA ALA A 392 21.03 15.76 -10.71
C ALA A 392 21.72 14.38 -10.86
N SER A 393 23.05 14.33 -10.76
CA SER A 393 23.85 13.10 -10.76
C SER A 393 24.01 12.47 -9.38
N ASP A 394 23.62 13.17 -8.31
CA ASP A 394 23.69 12.63 -6.97
C ASP A 394 22.55 11.62 -6.71
N PRO A 395 22.74 10.68 -5.76
CA PRO A 395 21.68 9.77 -5.35
C PRO A 395 20.42 10.54 -4.91
N PRO A 396 19.22 10.03 -5.24
CA PRO A 396 17.98 10.71 -4.92
C PRO A 396 17.77 10.82 -3.40
N VAL A 397 17.29 11.99 -2.96
CA VAL A 397 16.96 12.26 -1.56
C VAL A 397 15.49 12.62 -1.43
N PHE A 398 14.77 11.79 -0.69
CA PHE A 398 13.36 11.93 -0.38
C PHE A 398 13.18 12.55 1.01
N ILE A 399 12.40 13.62 1.13
CA ILE A 399 12.12 14.29 2.41
C ILE A 399 10.80 13.80 3.00
N GLY A 400 10.81 13.46 4.29
CA GLY A 400 9.72 12.84 5.04
C GLY A 400 8.45 13.68 5.27
N PHE A 401 7.95 14.41 4.27
CA PHE A 401 6.62 15.05 4.32
C PHE A 401 5.51 14.03 4.02
N ARG A 402 5.36 13.07 4.92
CA ARG A 402 4.43 11.94 4.81
C ARG A 402 2.95 12.32 4.57
N ARG A 403 2.55 13.55 4.91
CA ARG A 403 1.16 14.04 4.72
C ARG A 403 0.72 14.02 3.26
N ARG A 404 1.65 14.22 2.31
CA ARG A 404 1.34 14.13 0.88
C ARG A 404 0.80 12.75 0.46
N PHE A 405 1.07 11.71 1.26
CA PHE A 405 0.69 10.32 0.99
C PHE A 405 -0.53 9.85 1.79
N GLN A 406 -1.13 10.70 2.62
CA GLN A 406 -2.43 10.39 3.22
C GLN A 406 -3.48 10.34 2.10
N PRO A 407 -4.28 9.26 1.98
CA PRO A 407 -5.22 9.09 0.86
C PRO A 407 -6.14 10.27 0.61
N GLU A 408 -6.59 10.94 1.67
CA GLU A 408 -7.47 12.11 1.58
C GLU A 408 -6.75 13.31 0.97
N PHE A 409 -5.48 13.53 1.33
CA PHE A 409 -4.70 14.67 0.84
C PHE A 409 -4.13 14.42 -0.56
N SER A 410 -3.74 13.19 -0.89
CA SER A 410 -3.36 12.80 -2.25
C SER A 410 -4.54 12.88 -3.21
N SER A 411 -5.72 12.39 -2.79
CA SER A 411 -6.96 12.54 -3.56
C SER A 411 -7.37 14.01 -3.71
N MET A 412 -7.26 14.80 -2.65
CA MET A 412 -7.55 16.24 -2.69
C MET A 412 -6.65 16.97 -3.69
N GLN A 413 -5.33 16.72 -3.65
CA GLN A 413 -4.39 17.35 -4.58
C GLN A 413 -4.69 16.99 -6.04
N ARG A 414 -4.98 15.71 -6.31
CA ARG A 414 -5.35 15.25 -7.65
C ARG A 414 -6.60 15.98 -8.14
N GLN A 415 -7.66 16.03 -7.34
CA GLN A 415 -8.92 16.68 -7.70
C GLN A 415 -8.78 18.20 -7.89
N VAL A 416 -7.92 18.87 -7.09
CA VAL A 416 -7.59 20.28 -7.30
C VAL A 416 -6.92 20.48 -8.66
N ARG A 417 -5.96 19.61 -9.02
CA ARG A 417 -5.29 19.66 -10.33
C ARG A 417 -6.22 19.34 -11.51
N GLU A 418 -7.19 18.47 -11.30
CA GLU A 418 -8.23 18.12 -12.27
C GLU A 418 -9.30 19.22 -12.41
N GLY A 419 -9.27 20.25 -11.56
CA GLY A 419 -10.18 21.39 -11.62
C GLY A 419 -11.52 21.16 -10.91
N ALA A 420 -11.64 20.16 -10.02
CA ALA A 420 -12.89 19.81 -9.35
C ALA A 420 -13.47 20.94 -8.47
N VAL A 421 -12.65 21.90 -8.06
CA VAL A 421 -13.07 23.10 -7.31
C VAL A 421 -13.02 24.38 -8.15
N GLY A 422 -12.75 24.29 -9.46
CA GLY A 422 -12.54 25.45 -10.32
C GLY A 422 -11.30 26.25 -9.95
N GLN A 423 -11.37 27.58 -10.04
CA GLN A 423 -10.29 28.47 -9.60
C GLN A 423 -10.13 28.39 -8.07
N LEU A 424 -8.94 28.04 -7.60
CA LEU A 424 -8.62 28.01 -6.18
C LEU A 424 -8.76 29.41 -5.56
N GLU A 425 -9.55 29.51 -4.49
CA GLU A 425 -9.77 30.76 -3.77
C GLU A 425 -9.14 30.71 -2.37
N SER A 426 -9.31 29.60 -1.66
CA SER A 426 -8.70 29.44 -0.33
C SER A 426 -8.38 28.01 0.08
N ILE A 427 -7.38 27.88 0.95
CA ILE A 427 -7.03 26.65 1.67
C ILE A 427 -7.11 26.93 3.16
N ARG A 428 -7.78 26.07 3.92
CA ARG A 428 -7.82 26.13 5.39
C ARG A 428 -7.28 24.85 5.99
N ILE A 429 -6.29 25.01 6.86
CA ILE A 429 -5.62 23.91 7.56
C ILE A 429 -5.78 24.13 9.07
N ILE A 430 -6.29 23.11 9.77
CA ILE A 430 -6.38 23.09 11.24
C ILE A 430 -5.62 21.87 11.73
N ALA A 431 -4.55 22.11 12.47
CA ALA A 431 -3.60 21.10 12.90
C ALA A 431 -3.36 21.18 14.41
N ARG A 432 -4.00 20.34 15.21
CA ARG A 432 -3.92 20.39 16.67
C ARG A 432 -3.56 19.01 17.23
N ASP A 433 -2.47 18.95 17.99
CA ASP A 433 -2.13 17.71 18.71
C ASP A 433 -3.10 17.52 19.86
N PHE A 434 -3.28 16.31 20.33
CA PHE A 434 -4.05 16.06 21.54
C PHE A 434 -3.40 16.64 22.79
N ALA A 435 -2.08 16.46 22.93
CA ALA A 435 -1.33 16.86 24.10
C ALA A 435 0.08 17.37 23.76
N LEU A 436 0.64 18.12 24.71
CA LEU A 436 1.99 18.67 24.62
C LEU A 436 3.02 17.52 24.60
N ALA A 437 3.99 17.59 23.68
CA ALA A 437 5.12 16.67 23.68
C ALA A 437 6.00 16.86 24.93
N PRO A 438 6.81 15.86 25.33
CA PRO A 438 7.72 16.00 26.46
C PRO A 438 8.65 17.21 26.32
N LEU A 439 8.84 17.97 27.41
CA LEU A 439 9.65 19.21 27.40
C LEU A 439 11.07 19.00 26.84
N ALA A 440 11.69 17.85 27.16
CA ALA A 440 13.03 17.51 26.68
C ALA A 440 13.13 17.36 25.14
N PHE A 441 12.02 17.06 24.48
CA PHE A 441 11.90 17.06 23.02
C PHE A 441 11.69 18.49 22.51
N LEU A 442 10.76 19.25 23.13
CA LEU A 442 10.44 20.62 22.72
C LEU A 442 11.67 21.54 22.70
N GLN A 443 12.52 21.44 23.74
CA GLN A 443 13.79 22.18 23.85
C GLN A 443 14.73 22.01 22.64
N ARG A 444 14.61 20.89 21.91
CA ARG A 444 15.47 20.54 20.77
C ARG A 444 14.73 20.54 19.43
N SER A 445 13.44 20.84 19.42
CA SER A 445 12.58 20.69 18.24
C SER A 445 12.77 21.82 17.21
N GLY A 446 13.36 22.95 17.61
CA GLY A 446 13.44 24.16 16.78
C GLY A 446 12.19 25.06 16.85
N GLY A 447 11.21 24.67 17.67
CA GLY A 447 9.96 25.40 17.92
C GLY A 447 8.79 24.91 17.06
N LEU A 448 7.56 25.29 17.41
CA LEU A 448 6.31 24.85 16.76
C LEU A 448 6.34 25.04 15.24
N LEU A 449 6.92 26.15 14.76
CA LEU A 449 6.94 26.50 13.35
C LEU A 449 7.88 25.59 12.52
N ARG A 450 9.04 25.20 13.08
CA ARG A 450 10.01 24.30 12.41
C ARG A 450 9.70 22.83 12.61
N ASP A 451 9.20 22.46 13.78
CA ASP A 451 8.92 21.08 14.14
C ASP A 451 7.60 20.61 13.53
N LYS A 452 6.53 21.38 13.69
CA LYS A 452 5.18 20.91 13.40
C LYS A 452 4.57 21.60 12.20
N MET A 453 4.56 22.93 12.20
CA MET A 453 3.90 23.73 11.17
C MET A 453 4.54 23.53 9.80
N ILE A 454 5.82 23.13 9.76
CA ILE A 454 6.54 22.78 8.53
C ILE A 454 5.83 21.73 7.67
N HIS A 455 5.12 20.76 8.26
CA HIS A 455 4.35 19.79 7.48
C HIS A 455 3.26 20.47 6.62
N TYR A 456 2.73 21.60 7.09
CA TYR A 456 1.69 22.34 6.40
C TYR A 456 2.24 23.47 5.53
N PHE A 457 3.45 23.95 5.84
CA PHE A 457 4.23 24.77 4.92
C PHE A 457 4.71 23.98 3.70
N ASP A 458 4.84 22.66 3.81
CA ASP A 458 4.97 21.75 2.67
C ASP A 458 3.62 21.48 1.97
N LEU A 459 2.60 21.08 2.74
CA LEU A 459 1.33 20.62 2.20
C LEU A 459 0.56 21.72 1.45
N ALA A 460 0.54 22.96 1.96
CA ALA A 460 -0.25 24.04 1.37
C ALA A 460 0.23 24.44 -0.04
N PRO A 461 1.52 24.71 -0.29
CA PRO A 461 2.03 24.93 -1.64
C PRO A 461 1.83 23.72 -2.57
N TRP A 462 1.96 22.50 -2.04
CA TRP A 462 1.75 21.29 -2.82
C TRP A 462 0.29 21.11 -3.27
N LEU A 463 -0.68 21.40 -2.39
CA LEU A 463 -2.12 21.42 -2.73
C LEU A 463 -2.44 22.54 -3.71
N ALA A 464 -1.88 23.74 -3.51
CA ALA A 464 -2.09 24.88 -4.38
C ALA A 464 -1.41 24.76 -5.76
N ALA A 465 -0.42 23.85 -5.88
CA ALA A 465 0.51 23.79 -7.00
C ALA A 465 1.21 25.14 -7.31
N GLU A 466 1.34 25.99 -6.29
CA GLU A 466 1.90 27.34 -6.37
C GLU A 466 2.76 27.62 -5.14
N ARG A 467 3.78 28.47 -5.31
CA ARG A 467 4.63 28.91 -4.19
C ARG A 467 4.13 30.24 -3.65
N PRO A 468 3.91 30.39 -2.33
CA PRO A 468 3.36 31.61 -1.76
C PRO A 468 4.31 32.81 -1.95
N THR A 469 3.76 34.01 -2.13
CA THR A 469 4.54 35.25 -2.36
C THR A 469 4.82 36.02 -1.07
N GLU A 470 3.92 35.89 -0.09
CA GLU A 470 4.04 36.53 1.21
C GLU A 470 3.28 35.75 2.27
N LEU A 471 3.66 35.94 3.53
CA LEU A 471 2.95 35.40 4.68
C LEU A 471 2.92 36.38 5.85
N TYR A 472 1.93 36.21 6.71
CA TYR A 472 1.90 36.78 8.06
C TYR A 472 1.68 35.66 9.07
N ALA A 473 2.39 35.67 10.19
CA ALA A 473 2.22 34.71 11.27
C ALA A 473 2.19 35.37 12.65
N THR A 474 1.44 34.76 13.57
CA THR A 474 1.34 35.15 14.97
C THR A 474 1.17 33.92 15.85
N GLY A 475 1.59 34.00 17.12
CA GLY A 475 1.52 32.89 18.05
C GLY A 475 1.52 33.32 19.50
N SER A 476 1.18 32.40 20.38
CA SER A 476 1.12 32.60 21.83
C SER A 476 1.43 31.30 22.57
N CYS A 477 1.83 31.45 23.84
CA CYS A 477 1.99 30.36 24.77
C CYS A 477 0.79 30.35 25.74
N LEU A 478 -0.13 29.41 25.55
CA LEU A 478 -1.44 29.34 26.23
C LEU A 478 -1.68 28.02 26.97
N ILE A 479 -0.78 27.04 26.84
CA ILE A 479 -0.90 25.69 27.39
C ILE A 479 -0.01 25.54 28.62
N ASP A 480 1.30 25.75 28.48
CA ASP A 480 2.28 25.63 29.56
C ASP A 480 3.31 26.77 29.46
N PRO A 481 3.39 27.68 30.45
CA PRO A 481 4.32 28.82 30.43
C PRO A 481 5.78 28.44 30.18
N VAL A 482 6.19 27.23 30.55
CA VAL A 482 7.55 26.72 30.34
C VAL A 482 7.92 26.67 28.85
N VAL A 483 6.95 26.47 27.96
CA VAL A 483 7.16 26.53 26.49
C VAL A 483 7.57 27.94 26.07
N GLY A 484 6.91 28.97 26.62
CA GLY A 484 7.23 30.37 26.36
C GLY A 484 8.58 30.79 26.93
N GLU A 485 8.96 30.26 28.10
CA GLU A 485 10.29 30.46 28.70
C GLU A 485 11.42 29.89 27.84
N MET A 486 11.13 28.86 27.03
CA MET A 486 12.07 28.30 26.04
C MET A 486 12.12 29.11 24.73
N GLY A 487 11.32 30.17 24.59
CA GLY A 487 11.21 30.95 23.36
C GLY A 487 10.37 30.30 22.27
N ASP A 488 9.52 29.31 22.60
CA ASP A 488 8.57 28.69 21.69
C ASP A 488 7.13 29.18 21.94
N VAL A 489 6.24 28.90 20.99
CA VAL A 489 4.80 29.10 21.10
C VAL A 489 4.10 27.74 21.04
N ASP A 490 2.92 27.65 21.63
CA ASP A 490 2.15 26.40 21.64
C ASP A 490 0.85 26.48 20.82
N THR A 491 0.50 27.69 20.38
CA THR A 491 -0.63 28.02 19.53
C THR A 491 -0.21 29.10 18.53
N ALA A 492 -0.35 28.83 17.23
CA ALA A 492 0.04 29.76 16.17
C ALA A 492 -0.93 29.74 14.99
N VAL A 493 -0.99 30.86 14.27
CA VAL A 493 -1.72 31.01 13.01
C VAL A 493 -0.81 31.65 11.98
N ALA A 494 -0.83 31.14 10.75
CA ALA A 494 -0.20 31.77 9.59
C ALA A 494 -1.23 31.97 8.48
N VAL A 495 -1.08 33.08 7.75
CA VAL A 495 -1.83 33.38 6.53
C VAL A 495 -0.83 33.55 5.40
N LEU A 496 -0.99 32.79 4.32
CA LEU A 496 -0.14 32.85 3.13
C LEU A 496 -0.95 33.35 1.94
N ARG A 497 -0.30 34.08 1.03
CA ARG A 497 -0.88 34.51 -0.25
C ARG A 497 -0.15 33.85 -1.41
N PHE A 498 -0.88 33.27 -2.35
CA PHE A 498 -0.34 32.73 -3.58
C PHE A 498 -0.32 33.76 -4.72
N PRO A 499 0.51 33.57 -5.76
CA PRO A 499 0.53 34.40 -6.97
C PRO A 499 -0.84 34.56 -7.63
N SER A 500 -1.67 33.51 -7.64
CA SER A 500 -3.05 33.55 -8.14
C SER A 500 -3.99 34.47 -7.34
N GLY A 501 -3.58 34.93 -6.17
CA GLY A 501 -4.41 35.68 -5.23
C GLY A 501 -5.09 34.81 -4.18
N ALA A 502 -5.06 33.48 -4.34
CA ALA A 502 -5.59 32.52 -3.36
C ALA A 502 -4.93 32.71 -1.99
N LEU A 503 -5.70 32.44 -0.93
CA LEU A 503 -5.25 32.60 0.46
C LEU A 503 -5.19 31.25 1.16
N CYS A 504 -4.13 30.98 1.92
CA CYS A 504 -4.08 29.84 2.83
C CYS A 504 -4.07 30.31 4.28
N THR A 505 -4.86 29.68 5.14
CA THR A 505 -4.80 29.83 6.59
C THR A 505 -4.38 28.52 7.23
N ILE A 506 -3.37 28.58 8.10
CA ILE A 506 -2.88 27.43 8.84
C ILE A 506 -2.99 27.76 10.32
N GLU A 507 -3.80 27.01 11.04
CA GLU A 507 -3.90 27.07 12.49
C GLU A 507 -3.18 25.86 13.09
N ASN A 508 -2.24 26.09 13.99
CA ASN A 508 -1.46 25.04 14.63
C ASN A 508 -1.48 25.16 16.16
N GLY A 509 -1.78 24.06 16.85
CA GLY A 509 -1.80 24.02 18.31
C GLY A 509 -1.21 22.72 18.87
N ARG A 510 -0.63 22.76 20.06
CA ARG A 510 -0.09 21.57 20.75
C ARG A 510 -1.09 20.88 21.69
N ARG A 511 -2.37 21.32 21.69
CA ARG A 511 -3.45 20.70 22.47
C ARG A 511 -4.81 20.90 21.82
N ALA A 512 -5.57 19.81 21.75
CA ALA A 512 -6.99 19.75 21.42
C ALA A 512 -7.65 18.76 22.37
N ALA A 513 -8.47 19.27 23.28
CA ALA A 513 -9.12 18.48 24.33
C ALA A 513 -10.06 17.39 23.79
N TYR A 514 -10.39 17.45 22.50
CA TYR A 514 -11.30 16.55 21.79
C TYR A 514 -10.58 15.55 20.88
N GLY A 515 -9.25 15.41 21.00
CA GLY A 515 -8.45 14.49 20.17
C GLY A 515 -7.64 15.22 19.09
N PHE A 516 -6.86 14.44 18.35
CA PHE A 516 -6.06 14.91 17.22
C PHE A 516 -6.95 15.54 16.13
N ASP A 517 -6.55 16.70 15.60
CA ASP A 517 -7.28 17.43 14.56
C ASP A 517 -6.32 17.82 13.44
N ASP A 518 -6.60 17.40 12.22
CA ASP A 518 -5.71 17.59 11.07
C ASP A 518 -6.50 17.94 9.81
N ARG A 519 -7.53 18.79 9.98
CA ARG A 519 -8.44 19.17 8.91
C ARG A 519 -7.77 19.99 7.83
N VAL A 520 -8.10 19.64 6.60
CA VAL A 520 -7.80 20.46 5.42
C VAL A 520 -9.08 20.67 4.63
N GLU A 521 -9.31 21.92 4.22
CA GLU A 521 -10.39 22.33 3.33
C GLU A 521 -9.78 23.12 2.17
N VAL A 522 -10.19 22.79 0.95
CA VAL A 522 -9.80 23.51 -0.27
C VAL A 522 -11.06 23.99 -0.95
N PHE A 523 -11.20 25.30 -1.07
CA PHE A 523 -12.37 25.98 -1.62
C PHE A 523 -12.00 26.76 -2.88
N GLY A 524 -12.84 26.64 -3.90
CA GLY A 524 -12.72 27.39 -5.14
C GLY A 524 -14.07 27.69 -5.77
N ALA A 525 -14.04 28.33 -6.93
CA ALA A 525 -15.21 28.85 -7.63
C ALA A 525 -16.31 27.82 -7.92
N GLU A 526 -15.97 26.53 -8.03
CA GLU A 526 -16.90 25.46 -8.42
C GLU A 526 -17.17 24.43 -7.32
N GLY A 527 -16.52 24.55 -6.16
CA GLY A 527 -16.76 23.59 -5.08
C GLY A 527 -15.77 23.66 -3.92
N MET A 528 -15.86 22.65 -3.07
CA MET A 528 -15.04 22.51 -1.88
C MET A 528 -14.70 21.03 -1.63
N LEU A 529 -13.44 20.76 -1.31
CA LEU A 529 -12.96 19.46 -0.83
C LEU A 529 -12.56 19.57 0.64
N GLN A 530 -12.85 18.54 1.44
CA GLN A 530 -12.48 18.50 2.86
C GLN A 530 -12.00 17.11 3.28
N GLY A 531 -10.94 17.06 4.10
CA GLY A 531 -10.36 15.81 4.62
C GLY A 531 -9.63 16.00 5.95
N GLY A 532 -9.07 14.91 6.50
CA GLY A 532 -8.15 14.94 7.66
C GLY A 532 -8.79 14.96 9.06
N SER A 533 -10.09 14.71 9.18
CA SER A 533 -10.83 14.72 10.47
C SER A 533 -11.64 13.45 10.74
N ALA A 534 -11.16 12.31 10.23
CA ALA A 534 -11.87 11.04 10.41
C ALA A 534 -12.03 10.73 11.92
N PRO A 535 -13.21 10.26 12.34
CA PRO A 535 -13.40 9.78 13.70
C PRO A 535 -12.59 8.49 13.92
N SER A 536 -12.34 8.11 15.17
CA SER A 536 -11.69 6.82 15.46
C SER A 536 -12.58 5.63 15.15
N GLU A 537 -13.88 5.87 15.06
CA GLU A 537 -14.90 4.90 14.67
C GLU A 537 -16.08 5.62 14.01
N ASN A 538 -16.77 4.96 13.10
CA ASN A 538 -17.98 5.50 12.49
C ASN A 538 -19.21 5.40 13.42
N LEU A 539 -19.04 4.88 14.64
CA LEU A 539 -20.09 4.80 15.64
C LEU A 539 -20.39 6.19 16.22
N VAL A 540 -21.64 6.61 16.08
CA VAL A 540 -22.18 7.81 16.74
C VAL A 540 -23.18 7.36 17.80
N ARG A 541 -22.97 7.77 19.05
CA ARG A 541 -23.80 7.38 20.18
C ARG A 541 -24.79 8.50 20.51
N PHE A 542 -26.08 8.17 20.48
CA PHE A 542 -27.20 9.06 20.84
C PHE A 542 -27.76 8.64 22.20
N THR A 543 -27.75 9.54 23.19
CA THR A 543 -28.32 9.29 24.53
C THR A 543 -29.01 10.56 25.05
N ALA A 544 -29.73 10.44 26.17
CA ALA A 544 -30.27 11.61 26.89
C ALA A 544 -29.18 12.60 27.34
N ALA A 545 -27.93 12.16 27.46
CA ALA A 545 -26.78 13.00 27.80
C ALA A 545 -26.20 13.75 26.57
N GLY A 546 -26.60 13.37 25.34
CA GLY A 546 -26.16 14.02 24.11
C GLY A 546 -25.71 13.04 23.02
N ILE A 547 -25.10 13.62 21.98
CA ILE A 547 -24.53 12.93 20.83
C ILE A 547 -23.00 12.92 21.00
N THR A 548 -22.38 11.76 20.89
CA THR A 548 -20.92 11.59 21.04
C THR A 548 -20.35 10.76 19.90
N GLN A 549 -19.15 11.14 19.45
CA GLN A 549 -18.36 10.40 18.49
C GLN A 549 -16.90 10.45 18.93
N ASN A 550 -16.25 9.30 18.95
CA ASN A 550 -14.87 9.21 19.42
C ASN A 550 -13.90 9.69 18.33
N ARG A 551 -12.84 10.36 18.78
CA ARG A 551 -11.69 10.74 17.95
C ARG A 551 -10.44 10.11 18.51
N PHE A 552 -9.44 9.95 17.65
CA PHE A 552 -8.18 9.41 18.10
C PHE A 552 -7.49 10.37 19.08
N PRO A 553 -7.17 9.91 20.30
CA PRO A 553 -6.45 10.71 21.27
C PRO A 553 -4.96 10.83 20.89
N ASP A 554 -4.30 9.81 20.35
CA ASP A 554 -2.86 9.87 20.05
C ASP A 554 -2.56 9.38 18.63
N TYR A 555 -3.18 10.02 17.64
CA TYR A 555 -2.98 9.65 16.23
C TYR A 555 -1.74 10.35 15.67
N TYR A 556 -0.72 9.56 15.34
CA TYR A 556 0.51 10.06 14.72
C TYR A 556 0.51 9.95 13.19
N GLY A 557 -0.58 9.44 12.61
CA GLY A 557 -0.67 9.11 11.19
C GLY A 557 0.31 8.01 10.80
N GLU A 558 0.39 6.94 11.58
CA GLU A 558 1.38 5.88 11.38
C GLU A 558 1.29 5.22 10.00
N GLU A 559 0.09 5.17 9.41
CA GLU A 559 -0.14 4.63 8.06
C GLU A 559 0.58 5.48 6.99
N SER A 560 0.63 6.81 7.18
CA SER A 560 1.30 7.70 6.24
C SER A 560 2.82 7.49 6.17
N PHE A 561 3.44 6.94 7.21
CA PHE A 561 4.85 6.51 7.15
C PHE A 561 5.05 5.35 6.19
N ALA A 562 4.13 4.37 6.20
CA ALA A 562 4.19 3.22 5.30
C ALA A 562 3.96 3.65 3.85
N TYR A 563 2.98 4.53 3.59
CA TYR A 563 2.73 5.05 2.24
C TYR A 563 3.90 5.88 1.70
N ALA A 564 4.55 6.69 2.55
CA ALA A 564 5.73 7.44 2.14
C ALA A 564 6.94 6.54 1.85
N LEU A 565 7.12 5.48 2.64
CA LEU A 565 8.17 4.47 2.39
C LEU A 565 7.92 3.74 1.05
N ASP A 566 6.70 3.30 0.81
CA ASP A 566 6.30 2.63 -0.42
C ASP A 566 6.51 3.52 -1.66
N ALA A 567 6.14 4.81 -1.55
CA ALA A 567 6.38 5.77 -2.61
C ALA A 567 7.87 6.02 -2.88
N PHE A 568 8.71 6.04 -1.84
CA PHE A 568 10.16 6.14 -1.99
C PHE A 568 10.72 4.91 -2.72
N ILE A 569 10.36 3.70 -2.29
CA ILE A 569 10.79 2.45 -2.94
C ILE A 569 10.33 2.40 -4.40
N THR A 570 9.07 2.76 -4.67
CA THR A 570 8.51 2.80 -6.02
C THR A 570 9.26 3.80 -6.92
N ALA A 571 9.63 4.96 -6.41
CA ALA A 571 10.42 5.93 -7.17
C ALA A 571 11.81 5.39 -7.53
N LEU A 572 12.47 4.68 -6.61
CA LEU A 572 13.77 4.06 -6.87
C LEU A 572 13.69 2.92 -7.90
N GLU A 573 12.70 2.03 -7.76
CA GLU A 573 12.52 0.89 -8.68
C GLU A 573 12.16 1.34 -10.10
N SER A 574 11.34 2.38 -10.23
CA SER A 574 10.93 2.93 -11.52
C SER A 574 11.96 3.88 -12.15
N GLY A 575 12.98 4.30 -11.38
CA GLY A 575 13.91 5.36 -11.79
C GLY A 575 13.24 6.74 -11.89
N ALA A 576 12.05 6.92 -11.32
CA ALA A 576 11.36 8.20 -11.29
C ALA A 576 12.00 9.16 -10.27
N ALA A 577 11.78 10.46 -10.46
CA ALA A 577 12.22 11.46 -9.49
C ALA A 577 11.46 11.29 -8.16
N VAL A 578 12.20 11.27 -7.05
CA VAL A 578 11.62 11.26 -5.71
C VAL A 578 10.88 12.57 -5.42
N SER A 579 9.71 12.45 -4.79
CA SER A 579 8.90 13.58 -4.32
C SER A 579 8.21 13.17 -3.03
N PRO A 580 8.36 13.91 -1.91
CA PRO A 580 9.03 15.21 -1.78
C PRO A 580 10.56 15.16 -1.95
N SER A 581 11.09 16.15 -2.66
CA SER A 581 12.52 16.32 -2.96
C SER A 581 13.24 17.15 -1.90
N LEU A 582 14.57 17.23 -1.98
CA LEU A 582 15.38 18.19 -1.21
C LEU A 582 14.90 19.64 -1.35
N GLN A 583 14.48 20.01 -2.55
CA GLN A 583 13.98 21.34 -2.82
C GLN A 583 12.66 21.61 -2.08
N ASP A 584 11.76 20.62 -2.00
CA ASP A 584 10.54 20.73 -1.19
C ASP A 584 10.88 20.95 0.29
N GLY A 585 11.88 20.22 0.81
CA GLY A 585 12.42 20.40 2.17
C GLY A 585 12.90 21.82 2.45
N TYR A 586 13.74 22.37 1.57
CA TYR A 586 14.22 23.74 1.69
C TYR A 586 13.08 24.76 1.60
N GLN A 587 12.14 24.58 0.68
CA GLN A 587 11.03 25.50 0.50
C GLN A 587 10.12 25.56 1.73
N ALA A 588 9.78 24.41 2.30
CA ALA A 588 8.98 24.33 3.51
C ALA A 588 9.70 25.01 4.70
N GLN A 589 11.02 24.83 4.81
CA GLN A 589 11.80 25.48 5.86
C GLN A 589 11.93 26.99 5.64
N LEU A 590 12.09 27.46 4.40
CA LEU A 590 12.09 28.90 4.09
C LEU A 590 10.79 29.58 4.54
N ILE A 591 9.64 28.92 4.33
CA ILE A 591 8.35 29.41 4.83
C ILE A 591 8.32 29.41 6.37
N ALA A 592 8.87 28.38 7.01
CA ALA A 592 8.96 28.31 8.48
C ALA A 592 9.79 29.48 9.04
N GLU A 593 10.95 29.78 8.47
CA GLU A 593 11.79 30.91 8.88
C GLU A 593 11.10 32.25 8.65
N ALA A 594 10.43 32.42 7.52
CA ALA A 594 9.65 33.63 7.25
C ALA A 594 8.49 33.80 8.24
N ALA A 595 7.85 32.71 8.69
CA ALA A 595 6.81 32.74 9.70
C ALA A 595 7.36 33.09 11.10
N ILE A 596 8.55 32.61 11.45
CA ILE A 596 9.25 33.01 12.68
C ILE A 596 9.59 34.51 12.64
N GLU A 597 10.12 34.99 11.52
CA GLU A 597 10.44 36.41 11.33
C GLU A 597 9.19 37.28 11.39
N SER A 598 8.09 36.83 10.78
CA SER A 598 6.80 37.51 10.81
C SER A 598 6.26 37.63 12.23
N MET A 599 6.30 36.55 13.01
CA MET A 599 5.89 36.52 14.42
C MET A 599 6.76 37.45 15.28
N ARG A 600 8.08 37.45 15.06
CA ARG A 600 9.03 38.30 15.80
C ARG A 600 8.85 39.79 15.48
N THR A 601 8.59 40.14 14.24
CA THR A 601 8.49 41.53 13.77
C THR A 601 7.07 42.08 13.77
N ASN A 602 6.08 41.22 13.94
CA ASN A 602 4.65 41.53 13.82
C ASN A 602 4.32 42.18 12.46
N ARG A 603 4.87 41.64 11.36
CA ARG A 603 4.73 42.17 9.99
C ARG A 603 4.62 41.06 8.97
N THR A 604 3.99 41.35 7.84
CA THR A 604 4.01 40.46 6.67
C THR A 604 5.44 40.35 6.12
N VAL A 605 5.87 39.13 5.82
CA VAL A 605 7.17 38.80 5.22
C VAL A 605 6.96 38.34 3.79
N LYS A 606 7.73 38.91 2.85
CA LYS A 606 7.74 38.46 1.44
C LYS A 606 8.69 37.29 1.28
N LEU A 607 8.25 36.26 0.55
CA LEU A 607 9.03 35.08 0.23
C LEU A 607 9.79 35.31 -1.08
N GLN A 608 11.09 35.01 -1.07
CA GLN A 608 11.95 35.08 -2.24
C GLN A 608 12.37 33.68 -2.63
N TRP A 609 11.83 33.20 -3.75
CA TRP A 609 12.19 31.92 -4.35
C TRP A 609 13.34 32.17 -5.33
N THR A 610 14.57 32.15 -4.83
CA THR A 610 15.79 32.17 -5.66
C THR A 610 16.22 30.78 -6.04
#